data_AF-A0A9E0MLT2-F1
#
_entry.id   AF-A0A9E0MLT2-F1
#
_cell.length_a   1.000
_cell.length_b   1.000
_cell.length_c   1.000
_cell.angle_alpha   90.00
_cell.angle_beta   90.00
_cell.angle_gamma   90.00
#
_symmetry.space_group_name_H-M   'P 1'
#
loop_
_entity.id
_entity.type
_entity.pdbx_description
1 polymer ?
#
loop_
_entity_poly.entity_id
_entity_poly.type
_entity_poly.pdbx_seq_one_letter_code
_entity_poly.pdbx_strand_id
1 'polypeptide(L)'
;MRPVDLHTLILIACAGASVTAVIFLVIGHPRRRAAPELLWWAGGFALKGLGLALVLQRGRVPLVVSLPIANLLVVAATQCVLIGLERFAGQSRLGAHAGFLGLAALALGVSHAWSYLAVSITISVLITIVMVRSVAVVIGLRRAGLTGERGLLGTMFAIETTLLVLRGVAVATGRTKAAGLTPDTGTVIMYFTLIIAPLLIGPALLALISRREQLDKERVIGELTTALDEVRTLRGLLPICSACKQIRDDAGAWVSVEAYVSHHSHAQFTHSICPGCEARLYPDGV
;
A
#
# COMPACT_ATOMS: atom_id res chain seq x y z
N MET A 1 -12.61 22.65 -33.77
CA MET A 1 -12.45 21.45 -32.91
C MET A 1 -13.80 21.05 -32.38
N ARG A 2 -14.25 19.80 -32.55
CA ARG A 2 -15.50 19.33 -31.92
C ARG A 2 -15.28 19.31 -30.40
N PRO A 3 -16.17 19.89 -29.58
CA PRO A 3 -16.04 19.79 -28.13
C PRO A 3 -16.07 18.30 -27.74
N VAL A 4 -15.18 17.90 -26.83
CA VAL A 4 -15.14 16.53 -26.30
C VAL A 4 -16.50 16.23 -25.66
N ASP A 5 -17.13 15.14 -26.08
CA ASP A 5 -18.43 14.72 -25.55
C ASP A 5 -18.29 14.29 -24.08
N LEU A 6 -19.21 14.79 -23.26
CA LEU A 6 -19.31 14.53 -21.83
C LEU A 6 -19.41 13.03 -21.51
N HIS A 7 -20.17 12.28 -22.32
CA HIS A 7 -20.34 10.85 -22.13
C HIS A 7 -19.01 10.10 -22.32
N THR A 8 -18.18 10.55 -23.26
CA THR A 8 -16.87 9.96 -23.51
C THR A 8 -15.95 10.14 -22.31
N LEU A 9 -15.94 11.31 -21.68
CA LEU A 9 -15.14 11.56 -20.47
C LEU A 9 -15.60 10.70 -19.28
N ILE A 10 -16.91 10.57 -19.07
CA ILE A 10 -17.46 9.72 -18.00
C ILE A 10 -17.15 8.24 -18.27
N LEU A 11 -17.24 7.80 -19.53
CA LEU A 11 -16.90 6.43 -19.92
C LEU A 11 -15.43 6.13 -19.66
N ILE A 12 -14.51 7.05 -20.00
CA ILE A 12 -13.08 6.91 -19.70
C ILE A 12 -12.86 6.81 -18.19
N ALA A 13 -13.47 7.69 -17.39
CA ALA A 13 -13.35 7.66 -15.94
C ALA A 13 -13.90 6.36 -15.32
N CYS A 14 -15.05 5.89 -15.84
CA CYS A 14 -15.66 4.63 -15.44
C CYS A 14 -14.74 3.44 -15.74
N ALA A 15 -14.23 3.36 -16.97
CA ALA A 15 -13.31 2.31 -17.40
C ALA A 15 -12.03 2.32 -16.55
N GLY A 16 -11.43 3.49 -16.32
CA GLY A 16 -10.24 3.63 -15.48
C GLY A 16 -10.49 3.14 -14.05
N ALA A 17 -11.61 3.54 -13.43
CA ALA A 17 -11.96 3.07 -12.10
C ALA A 17 -12.20 1.55 -12.05
N SER A 18 -12.92 0.99 -13.03
CA SER A 18 -13.18 -0.45 -13.12
C SER A 18 -11.89 -1.26 -13.34
N VAL A 19 -10.99 -0.80 -14.21
CA VAL A 19 -9.69 -1.46 -14.44
C VAL A 19 -8.85 -1.45 -13.17
N THR A 20 -8.72 -0.31 -12.51
CA THR A 20 -8.01 -0.20 -11.24
C THR A 20 -8.62 -1.13 -10.17
N ALA A 21 -9.96 -1.21 -10.08
CA ALA A 21 -10.64 -2.13 -9.17
C ALA A 21 -10.28 -3.60 -9.45
N VAL A 22 -10.29 -4.02 -10.71
CA VAL A 22 -9.92 -5.39 -11.12
C VAL A 22 -8.46 -5.68 -10.76
N ILE A 23 -7.54 -4.75 -10.99
CA ILE A 23 -6.12 -4.91 -10.61
C ILE A 23 -6.01 -5.16 -9.09
N PHE A 24 -6.67 -4.34 -8.27
CA PHE A 24 -6.66 -4.54 -6.81
C PHE A 24 -7.32 -5.86 -6.38
N LEU A 25 -8.37 -6.31 -7.05
CA LEU A 25 -9.00 -7.60 -6.76
C LEU A 25 -8.08 -8.77 -7.11
N VAL A 26 -7.44 -8.74 -8.29
CA VAL A 26 -6.53 -9.81 -8.74
C VAL A 26 -5.32 -9.91 -7.82
N ILE A 27 -4.70 -8.79 -7.46
CA ILE A 27 -3.55 -8.75 -6.53
C ILE A 27 -3.99 -9.04 -5.09
N GLY A 28 -5.15 -8.55 -4.69
CA GLY A 28 -5.68 -8.63 -3.33
C GLY A 28 -6.27 -9.98 -2.96
N HIS A 29 -6.87 -10.71 -3.89
CA HIS A 29 -7.57 -11.97 -3.58
C HIS A 29 -6.65 -13.05 -2.99
N PRO A 30 -5.45 -13.32 -3.55
CA PRO A 30 -4.48 -14.23 -2.95
C PRO A 30 -3.93 -13.70 -1.63
N ARG A 31 -3.87 -12.37 -1.46
CA ARG A 31 -3.26 -11.68 -0.33
C ARG A 31 -4.25 -11.24 0.75
N ARG A 32 -5.52 -11.67 0.68
CA ARG A 32 -6.62 -11.16 1.51
C ARG A 32 -6.38 -11.22 3.02
N ARG A 33 -5.58 -12.18 3.49
CA ARG A 33 -5.21 -12.31 4.91
C ARG A 33 -4.01 -11.42 5.29
N ALA A 34 -3.03 -11.30 4.39
CA ALA A 34 -1.80 -10.56 4.64
C ALA A 34 -1.97 -9.03 4.43
N ALA A 35 -2.84 -8.65 3.50
CA ALA A 35 -3.06 -7.26 3.09
C ALA A 35 -4.56 -6.99 2.85
N PRO A 36 -5.40 -6.98 3.91
CA PRO A 36 -6.83 -6.73 3.78
C PRO A 36 -7.17 -5.34 3.23
N GLU A 37 -6.27 -4.36 3.31
CA GLU A 37 -6.37 -3.03 2.71
C GLU A 37 -6.59 -3.05 1.19
N LEU A 38 -6.05 -4.05 0.47
CA LEU A 38 -6.22 -4.20 -0.98
C LEU A 38 -7.70 -4.39 -1.36
N LEU A 39 -8.47 -5.09 -0.53
CA LEU A 39 -9.89 -5.32 -0.76
C LEU A 39 -10.72 -4.05 -0.54
N TRP A 40 -10.32 -3.20 0.42
CA TRP A 40 -10.94 -1.90 0.62
C TRP A 40 -10.69 -0.97 -0.57
N TRP A 41 -9.46 -0.94 -1.09
CA TRP A 41 -9.14 -0.16 -2.29
C TRP A 41 -9.86 -0.68 -3.53
N ALA A 42 -9.90 -2.00 -3.73
CA ALA A 42 -10.71 -2.65 -4.76
C ALA A 42 -12.19 -2.23 -4.69
N GLY A 43 -12.80 -2.34 -3.50
CA GLY A 43 -14.18 -1.94 -3.25
C GLY A 43 -14.41 -0.45 -3.54
N GLY A 44 -13.47 0.41 -3.15
CA GLY A 44 -13.53 1.84 -3.44
C GLY A 44 -13.57 2.15 -4.93
N PHE A 45 -12.62 1.60 -5.71
CA PHE A 45 -12.60 1.81 -7.15
C PHE A 45 -13.80 1.16 -7.87
N ALA A 46 -14.28 0.01 -7.38
CA ALA A 46 -15.49 -0.63 -7.92
C ALA A 46 -16.74 0.21 -7.68
N LEU A 47 -16.94 0.75 -6.47
CA LEU A 47 -18.05 1.65 -6.14
C LEU A 47 -18.00 2.93 -6.98
N LYS A 48 -16.79 3.48 -7.22
CA LYS A 48 -16.60 4.64 -8.11
C LYS A 48 -17.03 4.32 -9.55
N GLY A 49 -16.59 3.18 -10.08
CA GLY A 49 -17.00 2.70 -11.40
C GLY A 49 -18.52 2.51 -11.50
N LEU A 50 -19.14 1.88 -10.49
CA LEU A 50 -20.59 1.68 -10.43
C LEU A 50 -21.36 3.02 -10.39
N GLY A 51 -20.90 3.97 -9.58
CA GLY A 51 -21.49 5.31 -9.52
C GLY A 51 -21.43 6.03 -10.86
N LEU A 52 -20.29 5.98 -11.55
CA LEU A 52 -20.12 6.58 -12.89
C LEU A 52 -20.93 5.85 -13.97
N ALA A 53 -21.04 4.52 -13.91
CA ALA A 53 -21.87 3.74 -14.82
C ALA A 53 -23.36 4.10 -14.68
N LEU A 54 -23.84 4.35 -13.47
CA LEU A 54 -25.21 4.85 -13.25
C LEU A 54 -25.42 6.23 -13.89
N VAL A 55 -24.42 7.11 -13.85
CA VAL A 55 -24.49 8.41 -14.53
C VAL A 55 -24.53 8.25 -16.06
N LEU A 56 -23.84 7.26 -16.64
CA LEU A 56 -23.92 6.95 -18.08
C LEU A 56 -25.29 6.45 -18.53
N GLN A 57 -26.09 5.88 -17.62
CA GLN A 57 -27.45 5.43 -17.92
C GLN A 57 -28.50 6.55 -17.82
N ARG A 58 -28.06 7.81 -17.75
CA ARG A 58 -28.93 8.99 -17.74
C ARG A 58 -29.83 8.99 -18.99
N GLY A 59 -31.13 9.09 -18.76
CA GLY A 59 -32.17 9.00 -19.81
C GLY A 59 -32.87 7.64 -19.88
N ARG A 60 -32.26 6.56 -19.35
CA ARG A 60 -32.93 5.26 -19.17
C ARG A 60 -33.48 5.08 -17.75
N VAL A 61 -32.75 5.60 -16.75
CA VAL A 61 -33.15 5.56 -15.34
C VAL A 61 -33.65 6.95 -14.92
N PRO A 62 -34.76 7.06 -14.15
CA PRO A 62 -35.24 8.34 -13.64
C PRO A 62 -34.15 9.11 -12.88
N LEU A 63 -33.96 10.37 -13.25
CA LEU A 63 -32.93 11.27 -12.69
C LEU A 63 -33.01 11.41 -11.17
N VAL A 64 -34.23 11.36 -10.63
CA VAL A 64 -34.51 11.47 -9.19
C VAL A 64 -33.93 10.29 -8.42
N VAL A 65 -33.70 9.15 -9.08
CA VAL A 65 -33.20 7.91 -8.46
C VAL A 65 -31.71 7.72 -8.75
N SER A 66 -31.27 7.91 -10.00
CA SER A 66 -29.88 7.65 -10.40
C SER A 66 -28.88 8.63 -9.80
N LEU A 67 -29.24 9.91 -9.67
CA LEU A 67 -28.30 10.95 -9.20
C LEU A 67 -27.95 10.82 -7.70
N PRO A 68 -28.93 10.67 -6.77
CA PRO A 68 -28.62 10.50 -5.35
C PRO A 68 -27.79 9.25 -5.08
N ILE A 69 -28.14 8.13 -5.74
CA ILE A 69 -27.42 6.86 -5.59
C ILE A 69 -25.99 6.99 -6.12
N ALA A 70 -25.80 7.57 -7.30
CA ALA A 70 -24.46 7.78 -7.87
C ALA A 70 -23.60 8.67 -6.95
N ASN A 71 -24.15 9.76 -6.42
CA ASN A 71 -23.45 10.65 -5.50
C ASN A 71 -23.01 9.93 -4.22
N LEU A 72 -23.91 9.14 -3.62
CA LEU A 72 -23.60 8.36 -2.42
C LEU A 72 -22.53 7.29 -2.70
N LEU A 73 -22.59 6.61 -3.84
CA LEU A 73 -21.59 5.63 -4.27
C LEU A 73 -20.20 6.26 -4.44
N VAL A 74 -20.11 7.47 -5.00
CA VAL A 74 -18.84 8.19 -5.14
C VAL A 74 -18.27 8.61 -3.78
N VAL A 75 -19.12 9.03 -2.84
CA VAL A 75 -18.68 9.33 -1.46
C VAL A 75 -18.23 8.05 -0.75
N ALA A 76 -18.98 6.95 -0.86
CA ALA A 76 -18.60 5.65 -0.32
C ALA A 76 -17.29 5.14 -0.91
N ALA A 77 -17.08 5.31 -2.22
CA ALA A 77 -15.85 4.95 -2.90
C ALA A 77 -14.61 5.62 -2.30
N THR A 78 -14.69 6.94 -2.08
CA THR A 78 -13.57 7.69 -1.47
C THR A 78 -13.35 7.32 -0.01
N GLN A 79 -14.43 7.01 0.73
CA GLN A 79 -14.33 6.47 2.09
C GLN A 79 -13.61 5.11 2.12
N CYS A 80 -13.88 4.20 1.19
CA CYS A 80 -13.17 2.92 1.11
C CYS A 80 -11.66 3.11 0.90
N VAL A 81 -11.25 4.10 0.09
CA VAL A 81 -9.83 4.45 -0.08
C VAL A 81 -9.21 4.88 1.25
N LEU A 82 -9.88 5.78 1.97
CA LEU A 82 -9.45 6.25 3.29
C LEU A 82 -9.40 5.11 4.32
N ILE A 83 -10.41 4.23 4.37
CA ILE A 83 -10.43 3.08 5.29
C ILE A 83 -9.23 2.16 5.02
N GLY A 84 -8.93 1.87 3.75
CA GLY A 84 -7.77 1.07 3.40
C GLY A 84 -6.45 1.74 3.81
N LEU A 85 -6.35 3.06 3.65
CA LEU A 85 -5.18 3.84 4.07
C LEU A 85 -5.01 3.89 5.59
N GLU A 86 -6.09 4.09 6.35
CA GLU A 86 -6.08 4.06 7.81
C GLU A 86 -5.66 2.68 8.31
N ARG A 87 -6.20 1.60 7.73
CA ARG A 87 -5.79 0.23 8.05
C ARG A 87 -4.33 -0.02 7.74
N PHE A 88 -3.84 0.46 6.59
CA PHE A 88 -2.43 0.38 6.24
C PHE A 88 -1.53 1.10 7.27
N ALA A 89 -2.01 2.24 7.80
CA ALA A 89 -1.36 3.01 8.86
C ALA A 89 -1.50 2.38 10.26
N GLY A 90 -2.19 1.24 10.41
CA GLY A 90 -2.46 0.60 11.70
C GLY A 90 -3.55 1.30 12.53
N GLN A 91 -4.33 2.19 11.91
CA GLN A 91 -5.45 2.89 12.52
C GLN A 91 -6.76 2.16 12.16
N SER A 92 -7.68 2.02 13.11
CA SER A 92 -9.01 1.50 12.80
C SER A 92 -10.08 2.37 13.45
N ARG A 93 -10.95 2.96 12.61
CA ARG A 93 -12.04 3.85 13.04
C ARG A 93 -13.35 3.51 12.34
N LEU A 94 -13.68 2.20 12.25
CA LEU A 94 -14.79 1.72 11.42
C LEU A 94 -16.14 2.39 11.76
N GLY A 95 -16.43 2.62 13.05
CA GLY A 95 -17.64 3.32 13.49
C GLY A 95 -17.75 4.77 12.99
N ALA A 96 -16.63 5.49 12.90
CA ALA A 96 -16.61 6.86 12.40
C ALA A 96 -16.95 6.94 10.89
N HIS A 97 -16.57 5.93 10.11
CA HIS A 97 -16.92 5.87 8.69
C HIS A 97 -18.40 5.57 8.46
N ALA A 98 -18.99 4.68 9.26
CA ALA A 98 -20.43 4.41 9.21
C ALA A 98 -21.25 5.66 9.56
N GLY A 99 -20.87 6.37 10.62
CA GLY A 99 -21.49 7.65 10.99
C GLY A 99 -21.35 8.71 9.90
N PHE A 100 -20.16 8.84 9.29
CA PHE A 100 -19.93 9.76 8.17
C PHE A 100 -20.81 9.43 6.96
N LEU A 101 -20.94 8.16 6.58
CA LEU A 101 -21.79 7.74 5.46
C LEU A 101 -23.27 8.00 5.73
N GLY A 102 -23.75 7.79 6.97
CA GLY A 102 -25.10 8.14 7.38
C GLY A 102 -25.38 9.63 7.26
N LEU A 103 -24.47 10.47 7.77
CA LEU A 103 -24.56 11.93 7.65
C LEU A 103 -24.47 12.40 6.20
N ALA A 104 -23.60 11.80 5.39
CA ALA A 104 -23.48 12.09 3.96
C ALA A 104 -24.77 11.77 3.19
N ALA A 105 -25.39 10.62 3.47
CA ALA A 105 -26.67 10.23 2.85
C ALA A 105 -27.78 11.22 3.22
N LEU A 106 -27.87 11.62 4.49
CA LEU A 106 -28.83 12.63 4.95
C LEU A 106 -28.59 13.98 4.27
N ALA A 107 -27.35 14.48 4.29
CA ALA A 107 -27.00 15.79 3.72
C ALA A 107 -27.26 15.85 2.21
N LEU A 108 -26.92 14.78 1.47
CA LEU A 108 -27.22 14.68 0.04
C LEU A 108 -28.73 14.62 -0.21
N GLY A 109 -29.47 13.83 0.58
CA GLY A 109 -30.93 13.75 0.48
C GLY A 109 -31.63 15.09 0.69
N VAL A 110 -31.26 15.84 1.73
CA VAL A 110 -31.77 17.19 1.98
C VAL A 110 -31.39 18.15 0.84
N SER A 111 -30.16 18.07 0.36
CA SER A 111 -29.67 18.91 -0.74
C SER A 111 -30.46 18.67 -2.04
N HIS A 112 -30.82 17.42 -2.31
CA HIS A 112 -31.63 17.02 -3.47
C HIS A 112 -33.04 17.60 -3.44
N ALA A 113 -33.62 17.80 -2.26
CA ALA A 113 -34.92 18.44 -2.11
C ALA A 113 -34.89 19.96 -2.35
N TRP A 114 -33.71 20.60 -2.24
CA TRP A 114 -33.56 22.05 -2.32
C TRP A 114 -33.17 22.53 -3.72
N SER A 115 -31.99 22.13 -4.21
CA SER A 115 -31.49 22.55 -5.51
C SER A 115 -30.31 21.70 -5.99
N TYR A 116 -30.09 21.66 -7.30
CA TYR A 116 -28.88 21.04 -7.86
C TYR A 116 -27.60 21.72 -7.34
N LEU A 117 -27.62 23.04 -7.15
CA LEU A 117 -26.48 23.79 -6.61
C LEU A 117 -26.11 23.28 -5.22
N ALA A 118 -27.12 23.06 -4.34
CA ALA A 118 -26.92 22.49 -3.02
C ALA A 118 -26.27 21.10 -3.12
N VAL A 119 -26.74 20.23 -4.01
CA VAL A 119 -26.15 18.88 -4.20
C VAL A 119 -24.67 18.97 -4.61
N SER A 120 -24.34 19.85 -5.55
CA SER A 120 -22.97 20.01 -6.06
C SER A 120 -22.01 20.57 -4.99
N ILE A 121 -22.47 21.49 -4.15
CA ILE A 121 -21.69 22.00 -3.01
C ILE A 121 -21.51 20.90 -1.97
N THR A 122 -22.60 20.23 -1.58
CA THR A 122 -22.58 19.17 -0.56
C THR A 122 -21.64 18.03 -0.92
N ILE A 123 -21.70 17.51 -2.15
CA ILE A 123 -20.78 16.45 -2.57
C ILE A 123 -19.32 16.91 -2.58
N SER A 124 -19.05 18.16 -2.97
CA SER A 124 -17.68 18.72 -2.98
C SER A 124 -17.12 18.81 -1.57
N VAL A 125 -17.92 19.29 -0.60
CA VAL A 125 -17.53 19.37 0.81
C VAL A 125 -17.27 17.99 1.38
N LEU A 126 -18.19 17.03 1.16
CA LEU A 126 -18.05 15.66 1.67
C LEU A 126 -16.77 15.00 1.17
N ILE A 127 -16.51 15.01 -0.14
CA ILE A 127 -15.30 14.41 -0.72
C ILE A 127 -14.04 15.15 -0.24
N THR A 128 -14.09 16.48 -0.09
CA THR A 128 -12.94 17.26 0.41
C THR A 128 -12.56 16.83 1.83
N ILE A 129 -13.53 16.61 2.71
CA ILE A 129 -13.28 16.09 4.07
C ILE A 129 -12.54 14.75 4.01
N VAL A 130 -12.95 13.85 3.12
CA VAL A 130 -12.28 12.54 2.95
C VAL A 130 -10.84 12.70 2.45
N MET A 131 -10.62 13.60 1.49
CA MET A 131 -9.30 13.82 0.90
C MET A 131 -8.33 14.48 1.88
N VAL A 132 -8.78 15.48 2.65
CA VAL A 132 -7.99 16.09 3.73
C VAL A 132 -7.60 15.05 4.78
N ARG A 133 -8.52 14.16 5.18
CA ARG A 133 -8.20 13.04 6.07
C ARG A 133 -7.18 12.09 5.46
N SER A 134 -7.29 11.80 4.16
CA SER A 134 -6.33 10.95 3.44
C SER A 134 -4.93 11.57 3.47
N VAL A 135 -4.81 12.87 3.19
CA VAL A 135 -3.55 13.63 3.33
C VAL A 135 -2.99 13.52 4.75
N ALA A 136 -3.83 13.74 5.77
CA ALA A 136 -3.40 13.66 7.17
C ALA A 136 -2.87 12.28 7.56
N VAL A 137 -3.52 11.20 7.09
CA VAL A 137 -3.05 9.83 7.31
C VAL A 137 -1.72 9.60 6.61
N VAL A 138 -1.56 10.02 5.35
CA VAL A 138 -0.28 9.87 4.62
C VAL A 138 0.86 10.62 5.32
N ILE A 139 0.64 11.86 5.75
CA ILE A 139 1.64 12.64 6.51
C ILE A 139 1.98 11.95 7.83
N GLY A 140 0.99 11.33 8.48
CA GLY A 140 1.16 10.56 9.71
C GLY A 140 1.92 9.23 9.54
N LEU A 141 2.16 8.74 8.31
CA LEU A 141 2.91 7.50 8.07
C LEU A 141 4.39 7.68 8.45
N ARG A 142 4.75 7.21 9.65
CA ARG A 142 6.12 7.22 10.19
C ARG A 142 6.88 5.88 9.99
N ARG A 143 6.62 5.14 8.91
CA ARG A 143 7.38 3.93 8.59
C ARG A 143 8.68 4.27 7.85
N ALA A 144 9.81 3.77 8.36
CA ALA A 144 11.10 3.87 7.69
C ALA A 144 11.07 3.12 6.34
N GLY A 145 11.74 3.67 5.33
CA GLY A 145 11.82 3.06 3.99
C GLY A 145 10.69 3.40 3.01
N LEU A 146 9.64 4.13 3.45
CA LEU A 146 8.51 4.57 2.61
C LEU A 146 8.52 6.07 2.29
N THR A 147 9.66 6.75 2.40
CA THR A 147 9.73 8.22 2.31
C THR A 147 9.38 8.77 0.95
N GLY A 148 9.75 8.07 -0.14
CA GLY A 148 9.42 8.47 -1.51
C GLY A 148 7.96 8.21 -1.85
N GLU A 149 7.47 6.98 -1.59
CA GLU A 149 6.11 6.54 -1.91
C GLU A 149 5.06 7.33 -1.13
N ARG A 150 5.29 7.60 0.16
CA ARG A 150 4.40 8.46 0.95
C ARG A 150 4.41 9.91 0.45
N GLY A 151 5.56 10.41 -0.02
CA GLY A 151 5.68 11.76 -0.56
C GLY A 151 4.86 11.91 -1.84
N LEU A 152 5.03 10.97 -2.79
CA LEU A 152 4.28 10.92 -4.03
C LEU A 152 2.77 10.78 -3.80
N LEU A 153 2.35 9.86 -2.93
CA LEU A 153 0.94 9.66 -2.63
C LEU A 153 0.33 10.89 -1.94
N GLY A 154 1.08 11.51 -1.03
CA GLY A 154 0.66 12.72 -0.32
C GLY A 154 0.46 13.92 -1.24
N THR A 155 1.38 14.12 -2.20
CA THR A 155 1.24 15.20 -3.19
C THR A 155 0.05 14.97 -4.13
N MET A 156 -0.19 13.73 -4.56
CA MET A 156 -1.38 13.39 -5.36
C MET A 156 -2.68 13.74 -4.63
N PHE A 157 -2.83 13.31 -3.38
CA PHE A 157 -4.02 13.66 -2.58
C PHE A 157 -4.14 15.18 -2.33
N ALA A 158 -3.03 15.88 -2.12
CA ALA A 158 -3.04 17.33 -1.93
C ALA A 158 -3.48 18.09 -3.20
N ILE A 159 -2.99 17.67 -4.37
CA ILE A 159 -3.41 18.23 -5.67
C ILE A 159 -4.91 18.00 -5.89
N GLU A 160 -5.40 16.78 -5.68
CA GLU A 160 -6.83 16.49 -5.83
C GLU A 160 -7.70 17.27 -4.85
N THR A 161 -7.27 17.39 -3.59
CA THR A 161 -7.96 18.21 -2.59
C THR A 161 -8.05 19.66 -3.07
N THR A 162 -6.95 20.20 -3.59
CA THR A 162 -6.88 21.57 -4.09
C THR A 162 -7.83 21.77 -5.28
N LEU A 163 -7.81 20.87 -6.26
CA LEU A 163 -8.71 20.91 -7.42
C LEU A 163 -10.18 20.84 -7.00
N LEU A 164 -10.50 20.01 -6.00
CA LEU A 164 -11.87 19.86 -5.51
C LEU A 164 -12.36 21.10 -4.75
N VAL A 165 -11.50 21.73 -3.95
CA VAL A 165 -11.79 23.01 -3.29
C VAL A 165 -12.01 24.10 -4.34
N LEU A 166 -11.13 24.21 -5.34
CA LEU A 166 -11.27 25.17 -6.44
C LEU A 166 -12.59 24.95 -7.20
N ARG A 167 -12.97 23.70 -7.46
CA ARG A 167 -14.26 23.35 -8.05
C ARG A 167 -15.42 23.83 -7.17
N GLY A 168 -15.39 23.56 -5.87
CA GLY A 168 -16.43 23.99 -4.92
C GLY A 168 -16.61 25.51 -4.92
N VAL A 169 -15.50 26.27 -4.92
CA VAL A 169 -15.51 27.74 -4.99
C VAL A 169 -16.04 28.24 -6.34
N ALA A 170 -15.64 27.63 -7.45
CA ALA A 170 -16.14 27.99 -8.78
C ALA A 170 -17.67 27.79 -8.88
N VAL A 171 -18.18 26.72 -8.28
CA VAL A 171 -19.62 26.43 -8.20
C VAL A 171 -20.36 27.44 -7.32
N ALA A 172 -19.84 27.72 -6.12
CA ALA A 172 -20.46 28.65 -5.18
C ALA A 172 -20.50 30.10 -5.69
N THR A 173 -19.50 30.53 -6.47
CA THR A 173 -19.39 31.90 -7.01
C THR A 173 -20.21 32.14 -8.27
N GLY A 174 -21.00 31.15 -8.72
CA GLY A 174 -21.83 31.28 -9.93
C GLY A 174 -21.02 31.39 -11.22
N ARG A 175 -19.69 31.15 -11.17
CA ARG A 175 -18.81 31.05 -12.34
C ARG A 175 -19.10 29.81 -13.19
N THR A 176 -20.01 28.95 -12.71
CA THR A 176 -20.52 27.76 -13.39
C THR A 176 -22.04 27.78 -13.38
N LYS A 177 -22.69 27.59 -14.53
CA LYS A 177 -24.15 27.38 -14.56
C LYS A 177 -24.45 26.00 -13.99
N ALA A 178 -25.29 25.96 -12.96
CA ALA A 178 -25.74 24.74 -12.27
C ALA A 178 -26.54 23.76 -13.16
N ALA A 179 -26.65 24.00 -14.47
CA ALA A 179 -27.46 23.22 -15.38
C ALA A 179 -26.69 22.90 -16.67
N GLY A 180 -26.28 21.64 -16.79
CA GLY A 180 -26.34 20.87 -18.03
C GLY A 180 -25.39 21.24 -19.19
N LEU A 181 -24.49 20.31 -19.49
CA LEU A 181 -23.91 20.02 -20.82
C LEU A 181 -23.08 21.09 -21.55
N THR A 182 -22.99 22.34 -21.10
CA THR A 182 -21.92 23.24 -21.56
C THR A 182 -20.68 23.05 -20.69
N PRO A 183 -19.46 22.94 -21.24
CA PRO A 183 -18.26 22.81 -20.43
C PRO A 183 -18.00 24.12 -19.67
N ASP A 184 -18.61 24.28 -18.50
CA ASP A 184 -18.21 25.27 -17.51
C ASP A 184 -16.96 24.78 -16.78
N THR A 185 -16.19 25.72 -16.24
CA THR A 185 -14.89 25.44 -15.60
C THR A 185 -14.99 24.40 -14.48
N GLY A 186 -16.08 24.37 -13.70
CA GLY A 186 -16.26 23.41 -12.61
C GLY A 186 -16.59 22.00 -13.10
N THR A 187 -17.33 21.88 -14.19
CA THR A 187 -17.61 20.60 -14.85
C THR A 187 -16.36 20.00 -15.48
N VAL A 188 -15.50 20.82 -16.11
CA VAL A 188 -14.21 20.38 -16.65
C VAL A 188 -13.27 19.91 -15.54
N ILE A 189 -13.10 20.69 -14.47
CA ILE A 189 -12.27 20.31 -13.30
C ILE A 189 -12.76 18.99 -12.70
N MET A 190 -14.07 18.77 -12.60
CA MET A 190 -14.65 17.52 -12.09
C MET A 190 -14.25 16.30 -12.91
N TYR A 191 -14.23 16.39 -14.25
CA TYR A 191 -13.82 15.24 -15.07
C TYR A 191 -12.34 14.97 -14.98
N PHE A 192 -11.51 16.01 -14.96
CA PHE A 192 -10.09 15.83 -14.73
C PHE A 192 -9.83 15.15 -13.38
N THR A 193 -10.48 15.56 -12.29
CA THR A 193 -10.32 14.86 -11.00
C THR A 193 -10.85 13.43 -11.02
N LEU A 194 -11.96 13.17 -11.71
CA LEU A 194 -12.53 11.83 -11.83
C LEU A 194 -11.63 10.85 -12.60
N ILE A 195 -10.96 11.33 -13.67
CA ILE A 195 -10.07 10.55 -14.54
C ILE A 195 -8.67 10.39 -13.92
N ILE A 196 -8.10 11.48 -13.39
CA ILE A 196 -6.73 11.50 -12.84
C ILE A 196 -6.65 10.59 -11.60
N ALA A 197 -7.66 10.61 -10.74
CA ALA A 197 -7.64 9.87 -9.48
C ALA A 197 -7.38 8.35 -9.62
N PRO A 198 -8.14 7.57 -10.41
CA PRO A 198 -7.86 6.15 -10.55
C PRO A 198 -6.54 5.86 -11.28
N LEU A 199 -6.09 6.75 -12.17
CA LEU A 199 -4.85 6.57 -12.94
C LEU A 199 -3.59 6.91 -12.15
N LEU A 200 -3.66 7.83 -11.18
CA LEU A 200 -2.51 8.23 -10.36
C LEU A 200 -2.54 7.59 -8.98
N ILE A 201 -3.66 7.69 -8.25
CA ILE A 201 -3.76 7.18 -6.87
C ILE A 201 -3.71 5.66 -6.85
N GLY A 202 -4.35 4.97 -7.81
CA GLY A 202 -4.35 3.51 -7.88
C GLY A 202 -2.93 2.92 -7.92
N PRO A 203 -2.11 3.26 -8.93
CA PRO A 203 -0.72 2.84 -8.99
C PRO A 203 0.12 3.30 -7.79
N ALA A 204 -0.10 4.51 -7.26
CA ALA A 204 0.63 4.99 -6.08
C ALA A 204 0.33 4.17 -4.82
N LEU A 205 -0.92 3.75 -4.61
CA LEU A 205 -1.31 2.83 -3.53
C LEU A 205 -0.69 1.44 -3.72
N LEU A 206 -0.61 0.94 -4.97
CA LEU A 206 0.08 -0.31 -5.28
C LEU A 206 1.59 -0.23 -5.05
N ALA A 207 2.22 0.89 -5.41
CA ALA A 207 3.63 1.12 -5.13
C ALA A 207 3.89 1.17 -3.63
N LEU A 208 3.03 1.84 -2.86
CA LEU A 208 3.13 1.92 -1.40
C LEU A 208 3.08 0.54 -0.75
N ILE A 209 2.13 -0.32 -1.16
CA ILE A 209 2.00 -1.66 -0.57
C ILE A 209 3.10 -2.62 -1.03
N SER A 210 3.53 -2.50 -2.29
CA SER A 210 4.63 -3.31 -2.82
C SER A 210 5.94 -2.97 -2.10
N ARG A 211 6.19 -1.69 -1.84
CA ARG A 211 7.36 -1.26 -1.07
C ARG A 211 7.32 -1.77 0.37
N ARG A 212 6.16 -1.72 1.02
CA ARG A 212 6.00 -2.33 2.35
C ARG A 212 6.36 -3.81 2.33
N GLU A 213 5.80 -4.57 1.39
CA GLU A 213 6.07 -6.02 1.28
C GLU A 213 7.55 -6.30 1.02
N GLN A 214 8.21 -5.47 0.22
CA GLN A 214 9.64 -5.59 -0.04
C GLN A 214 10.47 -5.34 1.23
N LEU A 215 10.15 -4.31 2.00
CA LEU A 215 10.82 -4.03 3.29
C LEU A 215 10.60 -5.16 4.30
N ASP A 216 9.39 -5.71 4.36
CA ASP A 216 9.07 -6.85 5.23
C ASP A 216 9.88 -8.10 4.81
N LYS A 217 10.05 -8.35 3.51
CA LYS A 217 10.90 -9.43 2.98
C LYS A 217 12.37 -9.21 3.29
N GLU A 218 12.91 -8.02 3.03
CA GLU A 218 14.31 -7.68 3.31
C GLU A 218 14.63 -7.87 4.79
N ARG A 219 13.71 -7.46 5.68
CA ARG A 219 13.84 -7.69 7.13
C ARG A 219 13.91 -9.18 7.48
N VAL A 220 12.97 -9.98 6.98
CA VAL A 220 12.92 -11.43 7.28
C VAL A 220 14.15 -12.15 6.71
N ILE A 221 14.61 -11.77 5.52
CA ILE A 221 15.85 -12.29 4.93
C ILE A 221 17.05 -11.94 5.83
N GLY A 222 17.13 -10.69 6.30
CA GLY A 222 18.15 -10.25 7.24
C GLY A 222 18.18 -11.08 8.52
N GLU A 223 17.02 -11.22 9.18
CA GLU A 223 16.86 -12.03 10.39
C GLU A 223 17.28 -13.50 10.15
N LEU A 224 16.89 -14.07 9.01
CA LEU A 224 17.30 -15.43 8.63
C LEU A 224 18.81 -15.55 8.40
N THR A 225 19.43 -14.59 7.72
CA THR A 225 20.88 -14.60 7.48
C THR A 225 21.67 -14.50 8.78
N THR A 226 21.24 -13.65 9.72
CA THR A 226 21.88 -13.54 11.04
C THR A 226 21.74 -14.85 11.83
N ALA A 227 20.54 -15.44 11.86
CA ALA A 227 20.33 -16.71 12.56
C ALA A 227 21.17 -17.86 11.97
N LEU A 228 21.34 -17.89 10.64
CA LEU A 228 22.21 -18.88 9.99
C LEU A 228 23.69 -18.69 10.36
N ASP A 229 24.16 -17.46 10.47
CA ASP A 229 25.53 -17.17 10.88
C ASP A 229 25.80 -17.50 12.36
N GLU A 230 24.82 -17.29 13.23
CA GLU A 230 24.87 -17.75 14.63
C GLU A 230 24.99 -19.28 14.69
N VAL A 231 24.16 -20.01 13.93
CA VAL A 231 24.23 -21.49 13.87
C VAL A 231 25.57 -21.95 13.33
N ARG A 232 26.13 -21.30 12.30
CA ARG A 232 27.47 -21.61 11.78
C ARG A 232 28.55 -21.38 12.82
N THR A 233 28.49 -20.27 13.55
CA THR A 233 29.43 -19.95 14.61
C THR A 233 29.35 -20.99 15.74
N LEU A 234 28.14 -21.33 16.18
CA LEU A 234 27.90 -22.34 17.21
C LEU A 234 28.37 -23.74 16.76
N ARG A 235 28.12 -24.11 15.50
CA ARG A 235 28.64 -25.37 14.91
C ARG A 235 30.16 -25.38 14.77
N GLY A 236 30.80 -24.21 14.69
CA GLY A 236 32.26 -24.08 14.68
C GLY A 236 32.91 -24.24 16.06
N LEU A 237 32.14 -24.22 17.15
CA LEU A 237 32.65 -24.44 18.50
C LEU A 237 32.80 -25.94 18.77
N LEU A 238 34.04 -26.41 18.71
CA LEU A 238 34.37 -27.81 18.98
C LEU A 238 34.56 -28.03 20.49
N PRO A 239 33.71 -28.84 21.15
CA PRO A 239 33.89 -29.15 22.57
C PRO A 239 35.17 -29.97 22.76
N ILE A 240 36.17 -29.36 23.39
CA ILE A 240 37.47 -29.98 23.69
C ILE A 240 37.58 -30.35 25.17
N CYS A 241 38.08 -31.56 25.46
CA CYS A 241 38.34 -31.98 26.82
C CYS A 241 39.48 -31.14 27.41
N SER A 242 39.26 -30.51 28.57
CA SER A 242 40.26 -29.66 29.21
C SER A 242 41.52 -30.43 29.64
N ALA A 243 41.37 -31.71 29.99
CA ALA A 243 42.45 -32.59 30.44
C ALA A 243 43.24 -33.24 29.28
N CYS A 244 42.56 -33.95 28.38
CA CYS A 244 43.24 -34.74 27.32
C CYS A 244 43.24 -34.11 25.93
N LYS A 245 42.59 -32.95 25.74
CA LYS A 245 42.51 -32.20 24.47
C LYS A 245 41.80 -32.93 23.30
N GLN A 246 41.14 -34.06 23.56
CA GLN A 246 40.27 -34.69 22.57
C GLN A 246 39.04 -33.85 22.28
N ILE A 247 38.53 -33.93 21.05
CA ILE A 247 37.32 -33.26 20.59
C ILE A 247 36.16 -34.23 20.71
N ARG A 248 35.01 -33.78 21.24
CA ARG A 248 33.77 -34.55 21.18
C ARG A 248 33.08 -34.30 19.84
N ASP A 249 32.82 -35.37 19.08
CA ASP A 249 32.15 -35.31 17.79
C ASP A 249 30.62 -35.21 17.91
N ASP A 250 29.94 -35.09 16.77
CA ASP A 250 28.47 -35.00 16.69
C ASP A 250 27.74 -36.25 17.21
N ALA A 251 28.42 -37.41 17.25
CA ALA A 251 27.89 -38.66 17.81
C ALA A 251 28.14 -38.78 19.33
N GLY A 252 28.86 -37.83 19.92
CA GLY A 252 29.19 -37.80 21.34
C GLY A 252 30.47 -38.56 21.71
N ALA A 253 31.20 -39.11 20.74
CA ALA A 253 32.45 -39.81 20.96
C ALA A 253 33.63 -38.83 21.08
N TRP A 254 34.63 -39.18 21.88
CA TRP A 254 35.85 -38.40 22.02
C TRP A 254 36.93 -38.91 21.07
N VAL A 255 37.39 -38.05 20.17
CA VAL A 255 38.39 -38.36 19.13
C VAL A 255 39.58 -37.39 19.23
N SER A 256 40.74 -37.79 18.68
CA SER A 256 41.89 -36.89 18.61
C SER A 256 41.61 -35.71 17.65
N VAL A 257 42.33 -34.60 17.85
CA VAL A 257 42.17 -33.41 17.01
C VAL A 257 42.50 -33.72 15.54
N GLU A 258 43.55 -34.50 15.30
CA GLU A 258 44.00 -34.90 13.97
C GLU A 258 42.94 -35.75 13.27
N ALA A 259 42.35 -36.72 13.98
CA ALA A 259 41.29 -37.57 13.45
C ALA A 259 40.03 -36.74 13.12
N TYR A 260 39.64 -35.82 14.01
CA TYR A 260 38.50 -34.93 13.79
C TYR A 260 38.71 -34.02 12.57
N VAL A 261 39.85 -33.33 12.49
CA VAL A 261 40.16 -32.40 11.41
C VAL A 261 40.32 -33.12 10.07
N SER A 262 40.97 -34.29 10.05
CA SER A 262 41.09 -35.10 8.81
C SER A 262 39.74 -35.59 8.30
N HIS A 263 38.79 -35.88 9.19
CA HIS A 263 37.44 -36.34 8.82
C HIS A 263 36.53 -35.18 8.36
N HIS A 264 36.71 -33.98 8.93
CA HIS A 264 35.84 -32.82 8.67
C HIS A 264 36.46 -31.77 7.73
N SER A 265 37.63 -32.03 7.14
CA SER A 265 38.29 -31.15 6.18
C SER A 265 39.11 -31.94 5.17
N HIS A 266 39.67 -31.25 4.17
CA HIS A 266 40.61 -31.86 3.22
C HIS A 266 42.07 -31.87 3.72
N ALA A 267 42.32 -31.58 5.00
CA ALA A 267 43.66 -31.57 5.56
C ALA A 267 44.24 -32.99 5.68
N GLN A 268 45.51 -33.15 5.32
CA GLN A 268 46.31 -34.34 5.59
C GLN A 268 47.44 -33.98 6.55
N PHE A 269 47.60 -34.76 7.61
CA PHE A 269 48.66 -34.55 8.59
C PHE A 269 49.91 -35.36 8.21
N THR A 270 51.05 -34.69 8.14
CA THR A 270 52.38 -35.30 8.04
C THR A 270 53.14 -35.08 9.34
N HIS A 271 53.97 -36.05 9.73
CA HIS A 271 54.74 -35.94 10.96
C HIS A 271 56.12 -35.34 10.66
N SER A 272 56.44 -34.22 11.32
CA SER A 272 57.79 -33.63 11.34
C SER A 272 58.14 -33.23 12.78
N ILE A 273 59.43 -33.17 13.08
CA ILE A 273 59.93 -32.70 14.37
C ILE A 273 60.39 -31.25 14.18
N CYS A 274 59.94 -30.34 15.04
CA CYS A 274 60.43 -28.96 14.99
C CYS A 274 61.84 -28.86 15.60
N PRO A 275 62.68 -27.89 15.18
CA PRO A 275 64.06 -27.79 15.66
C PRO A 275 64.21 -27.73 17.19
N GLY A 276 63.25 -27.11 17.89
CA GLY A 276 63.26 -27.03 19.36
C GLY A 276 62.85 -28.32 20.09
N CYS A 277 62.16 -29.24 19.40
CA CYS A 277 61.90 -30.59 19.90
C CYS A 277 63.07 -31.51 19.56
N GLU A 278 63.64 -31.37 18.36
CA GLU A 278 64.83 -32.11 17.91
C GLU A 278 66.00 -31.90 18.88
N ALA A 279 66.35 -30.64 19.17
CA ALA A 279 67.42 -30.30 20.12
C ALA A 279 67.20 -30.82 21.55
N ARG A 280 65.96 -31.15 21.91
CA ARG A 280 65.59 -31.60 23.26
C ARG A 280 65.54 -33.12 23.37
N LEU A 281 65.09 -33.80 22.32
CA LEU A 281 64.99 -35.25 22.23
C LEU A 281 66.28 -35.89 21.75
N TYR A 282 67.05 -35.17 20.94
CA TYR A 282 68.32 -35.59 20.35
C TYR A 282 69.40 -34.53 20.62
N PRO A 283 69.73 -34.24 21.89
CA PRO A 283 70.72 -33.22 22.23
C PRO A 283 72.15 -33.56 21.72
N ASP A 284 72.42 -34.83 21.43
CA ASP A 284 73.71 -35.31 20.92
C ASP A 284 73.75 -35.44 19.37
N GLY A 285 72.71 -34.97 18.69
CA GLY A 285 72.49 -35.18 17.26
C GLY A 285 72.82 -33.98 16.38
N VAL A 286 74.06 -33.48 16.42
CA VAL A 286 74.81 -32.86 15.29
C VAL A 286 76.30 -33.11 15.52
#